data_AF-A0A7K9GR38-F1
#
_entry.id   AF-A0A7K9GR38-F1
#
_cell.length_a   1.000
_cell.length_b   1.000
_cell.length_c   1.000
_cell.angle_alpha   90.00
_cell.angle_beta   90.00
_cell.angle_gamma   90.00
#
_symmetry.space_group_name_H-M   'P 1'
#
loop_
_entity.id
_entity.type
_entity.pdbx_description
1 polymer ?
#
loop_
_entity_poly.entity_id
_entity_poly.type
_entity_poly.pdbx_seq_one_letter_code
_entity_poly.pdbx_strand_id
1 'polypeptide(L)'
;VTIFPAVLTLPEGNKAIFSCNISMENDSGSEYSLNWYKETNHSQAQKMAEISRYKPMTETEKYRLINHTPVFEIEILNLHQNDSGSYYCGLITFYEPDKVMESKRAQLIVTAAPQVNATDEPEMEEGNPSEHIKAMLLGILLLTGVVVLLIFGYLTFTYRRGDVQKPPSENMPVEEKPPVVFVSTVDYGVLEFQRDQRSPVPPRTQPVEQTEYATIIFPEEKPVTPER
;
A
#
# COMPACT_ATOMS: atom_id res chain seq x y z
N VAL A 1 5.32 -28.19 -5.34
CA VAL A 1 5.06 -26.75 -5.57
C VAL A 1 5.39 -26.43 -7.00
N THR A 2 4.51 -25.72 -7.71
CA THR A 2 4.69 -25.38 -9.13
C THR A 2 4.37 -23.91 -9.34
N ILE A 3 5.05 -23.27 -10.28
CA ILE A 3 4.84 -21.87 -10.67
C ILE A 3 4.40 -21.80 -12.14
N PHE A 4 3.49 -20.88 -12.45
CA PHE A 4 3.00 -20.62 -13.80
C PHE A 4 2.71 -19.12 -13.99
N PRO A 5 2.89 -18.56 -15.20
CA PRO A 5 3.56 -19.17 -16.35
C PRO A 5 5.07 -19.29 -16.16
N ALA A 6 5.73 -20.13 -16.96
CA ALA A 6 7.18 -20.31 -16.88
C ALA A 6 7.97 -19.11 -17.43
N VAL A 7 7.40 -18.37 -18.39
CA VAL A 7 7.98 -17.15 -18.94
C VAL A 7 6.85 -16.14 -19.14
N LEU A 8 7.09 -14.90 -18.73
CA LEU A 8 6.18 -13.78 -18.91
C LEU A 8 6.96 -12.60 -19.50
N THR A 9 6.46 -12.04 -20.60
CA THR A 9 7.05 -10.88 -21.26
C THR A 9 6.02 -9.78 -21.34
N LEU A 10 6.27 -8.66 -20.68
CA LEU A 10 5.33 -7.54 -20.55
C LEU A 10 6.06 -6.20 -20.64
N PRO A 11 5.43 -5.13 -21.16
CA PRO A 11 6.02 -3.81 -21.15
C PRO A 11 6.03 -3.18 -19.75
N GLU A 12 6.87 -2.15 -19.58
CA GLU A 12 6.85 -1.29 -18.38
C GLU A 12 5.46 -0.68 -18.14
N GLY A 13 5.14 -0.43 -16.87
CA GLY A 13 3.85 0.10 -16.41
C GLY A 13 2.74 -0.94 -16.28
N ASN A 14 2.85 -2.11 -16.92
CA ASN A 14 1.88 -3.19 -16.78
C ASN A 14 1.98 -3.88 -15.40
N LYS A 15 1.12 -4.88 -15.19
CA LYS A 15 1.21 -5.81 -14.06
C LYS A 15 1.58 -7.22 -14.52
N ALA A 16 2.50 -7.86 -13.82
CA ALA A 16 2.84 -9.27 -14.01
C ALA A 16 2.07 -10.13 -13.02
N ILE A 17 1.62 -11.31 -13.42
CA ILE A 17 0.92 -12.25 -12.54
C ILE A 17 1.63 -13.60 -12.62
N PHE A 18 2.03 -14.12 -11.46
CA PHE A 18 2.47 -15.50 -11.29
C PHE A 18 1.55 -16.23 -10.31
N SER A 19 1.21 -17.46 -10.64
CA SER A 19 0.43 -18.36 -9.79
C SER A 19 1.34 -19.49 -9.30
N CYS A 20 1.30 -19.75 -8.00
CA CYS A 20 1.98 -20.83 -7.32
C CYS A 20 0.93 -21.85 -6.87
N ASN A 21 1.00 -23.06 -7.43
CA ASN A 21 0.11 -24.16 -7.06
C ASN A 21 0.84 -25.13 -6.14
N ILE A 22 0.24 -25.40 -4.98
CA ILE A 22 0.73 -26.37 -4.00
C ILE A 22 -0.12 -27.65 -4.06
N SER A 23 0.55 -28.78 -4.21
CA SER A 23 -0.07 -30.08 -3.94
C SER A 23 0.11 -30.37 -2.45
N MET A 24 -0.89 -30.09 -1.62
CA MET A 24 -0.88 -30.58 -0.24
C MET A 24 -1.38 -32.02 -0.25
N GLU A 25 -0.50 -32.95 0.11
CA GLU A 25 -0.87 -34.34 0.37
C GLU A 25 -1.61 -34.36 1.73
N ASN A 26 -2.95 -34.37 1.69
CA ASN A 26 -3.90 -34.66 2.77
C ASN A 26 -3.75 -34.01 4.16
N ASP A 27 -2.79 -33.13 4.41
CA ASP A 27 -2.57 -32.57 5.73
C ASP A 27 -3.10 -31.14 5.85
N SER A 28 -4.43 -31.03 5.87
CA SER A 28 -5.18 -29.77 6.03
C SER A 28 -4.92 -29.06 7.37
N GLY A 29 -4.21 -29.70 8.30
CA GLY A 29 -3.89 -29.16 9.63
C GLY A 29 -2.49 -28.57 9.77
N SER A 30 -1.57 -28.89 8.86
CA SER A 30 -0.16 -28.47 8.97
C SER A 30 0.00 -26.96 8.81
N GLU A 31 0.76 -26.32 9.71
CA GLU A 31 1.17 -24.91 9.54
C GLU A 31 2.19 -24.82 8.41
N TYR A 32 1.98 -23.88 7.48
CA TYR A 32 2.89 -23.63 6.38
C TYR A 32 2.97 -22.15 6.05
N SER A 33 4.13 -21.73 5.54
CA SER A 33 4.40 -20.41 4.99
C SER A 33 4.69 -20.54 3.49
N LEU A 34 4.00 -19.75 2.67
CA LEU A 34 4.29 -19.63 1.25
C LEU A 34 4.95 -18.29 0.97
N ASN A 35 6.16 -18.34 0.44
CA ASN A 35 6.99 -17.18 0.20
C ASN A 35 7.31 -17.03 -1.29
N TRP A 36 7.37 -15.79 -1.75
CA TRP A 36 7.80 -15.43 -3.09
C TRP A 36 9.21 -14.87 -3.06
N TYR A 37 10.03 -15.31 -4.01
CA TYR A 37 11.43 -14.95 -4.12
C TYR A 37 11.77 -14.49 -5.54
N LYS A 38 12.74 -13.59 -5.64
CA LYS A 38 13.39 -13.20 -6.88
C LYS A 38 14.89 -13.45 -6.77
N GLU A 39 15.43 -14.13 -7.77
CA GLU A 39 16.86 -14.23 -8.00
C GLU A 39 17.30 -13.05 -8.87
N THR A 40 18.30 -12.31 -8.40
CA THR A 40 19.02 -11.34 -9.23
C THR A 40 20.30 -11.99 -9.72
N ASN A 41 20.81 -11.58 -10.89
CA ASN A 41 22.04 -12.14 -11.44
C ASN A 41 23.18 -12.05 -10.40
N HIS A 42 23.71 -13.21 -10.00
CA HIS A 42 24.84 -13.39 -9.07
C HIS A 42 24.61 -13.11 -7.57
N SER A 43 23.37 -12.98 -7.09
CA SER A 43 23.10 -12.81 -5.66
C SER A 43 22.19 -13.89 -5.07
N GLN A 44 22.14 -13.98 -3.74
CA GLN A 44 21.22 -14.84 -3.00
C GLN A 44 19.77 -14.41 -3.28
N ALA A 45 18.87 -15.38 -3.42
CA ALA A 45 17.45 -15.11 -3.65
C ALA A 45 16.87 -14.19 -2.57
N GLN A 46 16.23 -13.10 -2.99
CA GLN A 46 15.60 -12.14 -2.10
C GLN A 46 14.13 -12.52 -1.89
N LYS A 47 13.72 -12.69 -0.62
CA LYS A 47 12.30 -12.82 -0.27
C LYS A 47 11.59 -11.49 -0.56
N MET A 48 10.56 -11.55 -1.39
CA MET A 48 9.79 -10.39 -1.81
C MET A 48 8.51 -10.23 -0.99
N ALA A 49 7.85 -11.35 -0.73
CA ALA A 49 6.53 -11.36 -0.12
C ALA A 49 6.28 -12.70 0.57
N GLU A 50 5.43 -12.66 1.59
CA GLU A 50 4.89 -13.83 2.27
C GLU A 50 3.37 -13.78 2.22
N ILE A 51 2.75 -14.91 1.90
CA ILE A 51 1.30 -15.01 1.91
C ILE A 51 0.83 -15.40 3.30
N SER A 52 -0.09 -14.60 3.83
CA SER A 52 -0.83 -14.96 5.04
C SER A 52 -1.94 -15.94 4.70
N ARG A 53 -1.97 -17.09 5.38
CA ARG A 53 -3.07 -18.06 5.28
C ARG A 53 -4.42 -17.44 5.62
N TYR A 54 -4.45 -16.57 6.62
CA TYR A 54 -5.67 -16.04 7.22
C TYR A 54 -6.23 -14.83 6.48
N LYS A 55 -5.46 -14.25 5.56
CA LYS A 55 -5.89 -13.11 4.75
C LYS A 55 -6.06 -13.56 3.30
N PRO A 56 -7.27 -13.45 2.72
CA PRO A 56 -7.51 -13.84 1.34
C PRO A 56 -6.74 -12.93 0.35
N MET A 57 -6.48 -11.69 0.74
CA MET A 57 -5.73 -10.74 -0.05
C MET A 57 -4.85 -9.85 0.83
N THR A 58 -3.65 -9.53 0.35
CA THR A 58 -2.75 -8.53 0.94
C THR A 58 -2.22 -7.65 -0.17
N GLU A 59 -2.18 -6.33 0.03
CA GLU A 59 -1.76 -5.38 -0.98
C GLU A 59 -0.71 -4.42 -0.41
N THR A 60 0.32 -4.16 -1.19
CA THR A 60 1.38 -3.17 -0.95
C THR A 60 1.49 -2.27 -2.18
N GLU A 61 2.34 -1.24 -2.12
CA GLU A 61 2.60 -0.38 -3.28
C GLU A 61 3.11 -1.16 -4.50
N LYS A 62 3.84 -2.27 -4.27
CA LYS A 62 4.48 -3.04 -5.34
C LYS A 62 3.80 -4.37 -5.65
N TYR A 63 3.12 -4.98 -4.68
CA TYR A 63 2.60 -6.35 -4.81
C TYR A 63 1.15 -6.47 -4.37
N ARG A 64 0.38 -7.27 -5.11
CA ARG A 64 -0.91 -7.78 -4.68
C ARG A 64 -0.84 -9.29 -4.52
N LEU A 65 -1.07 -9.79 -3.32
CA LEU A 65 -1.03 -11.21 -2.99
C LEU A 65 -2.45 -11.72 -2.84
N ILE A 66 -2.77 -12.79 -3.56
CA ILE A 66 -4.09 -13.42 -3.54
C ILE A 66 -3.92 -14.87 -3.07
N ASN A 67 -4.69 -15.24 -2.05
CA ASN A 67 -4.66 -16.55 -1.44
C ASN A 67 -5.95 -17.30 -1.75
N HIS A 68 -5.86 -18.24 -2.70
CA HIS A 68 -6.95 -19.16 -3.06
C HIS A 68 -6.45 -20.61 -3.04
N THR A 69 -6.19 -21.16 -1.86
CA THR A 69 -5.69 -22.54 -1.70
C THR A 69 -6.43 -23.53 -2.64
N PRO A 70 -5.72 -24.33 -3.48
CA PRO A 70 -4.28 -24.58 -3.49
C PRO A 70 -3.44 -23.61 -4.35
N VAL A 71 -4.06 -22.60 -4.96
CA VAL A 71 -3.42 -21.66 -5.88
C VAL A 71 -3.24 -20.29 -5.22
N PHE A 72 -2.02 -19.79 -5.28
CA PHE A 72 -1.64 -18.55 -4.67
C PHE A 72 -1.06 -17.64 -5.72
N GLU A 73 -1.46 -16.38 -5.77
CA GLU A 73 -1.02 -15.48 -6.83
C GLU A 73 -0.26 -14.29 -6.26
N ILE A 74 0.76 -13.87 -6.98
CA ILE A 74 1.41 -12.59 -6.81
C ILE A 74 1.18 -11.77 -8.08
N GLU A 75 0.64 -10.57 -7.91
CA GLU A 75 0.67 -9.53 -8.94
C GLU A 75 1.78 -8.54 -8.61
N ILE A 76 2.71 -8.35 -9.53
CA ILE A 76 3.76 -7.33 -9.44
C ILE A 76 3.24 -6.12 -10.21
N LEU A 77 2.96 -5.04 -9.47
CA LEU A 77 2.34 -3.83 -10.00
C LEU A 77 3.39 -2.90 -10.61
N ASN A 78 2.96 -2.08 -11.56
CA ASN A 78 3.76 -1.02 -12.20
C ASN A 78 5.19 -1.49 -12.55
N LEU A 79 5.29 -2.38 -13.55
CA LEU A 79 6.54 -3.03 -13.92
C LEU A 79 7.59 -2.00 -14.37
N HIS A 80 8.82 -2.18 -13.89
CA HIS A 80 10.02 -1.49 -14.31
C HIS A 80 11.02 -2.49 -14.91
N GLN A 81 11.96 -2.02 -15.73
CA GLN A 81 12.96 -2.90 -16.32
C GLN A 81 13.77 -3.71 -15.30
N ASN A 82 14.05 -3.13 -14.13
CA ASN A 82 14.72 -3.80 -13.01
C ASN A 82 13.87 -4.90 -12.36
N ASP A 83 12.56 -4.97 -12.62
CA ASP A 83 11.73 -6.10 -12.19
C ASP A 83 12.00 -7.35 -13.02
N SER A 84 12.69 -7.25 -14.16
CA SER A 84 13.13 -8.45 -14.89
C SER A 84 13.98 -9.36 -14.00
N GLY A 85 13.81 -10.67 -14.13
CA GLY A 85 14.53 -11.64 -13.32
C GLY A 85 13.87 -13.01 -13.25
N SER A 86 14.46 -13.88 -12.44
CA SER A 86 13.95 -15.23 -12.21
C SER A 86 13.20 -15.28 -10.88
N TYR A 87 11.97 -15.79 -10.91
CA TYR A 87 11.02 -15.78 -9.81
C TYR A 87 10.67 -17.21 -9.42
N TYR A 88 10.49 -17.46 -8.14
CA TYR A 88 10.00 -18.75 -7.65
C TYR A 88 9.22 -18.59 -6.36
N CYS A 89 8.30 -19.51 -6.11
CA CYS A 89 7.65 -19.65 -4.81
C CYS A 89 8.27 -20.83 -4.03
N GLY A 90 8.38 -20.66 -2.71
CA GLY A 90 8.82 -21.67 -1.76
C GLY A 90 7.75 -21.91 -0.69
N LEU A 91 7.45 -23.18 -0.44
CA LEU A 91 6.55 -23.65 0.61
C LEU A 91 7.39 -24.21 1.75
N ILE A 92 7.20 -23.69 2.96
CA ILE A 92 7.81 -24.19 4.19
C ILE A 92 6.70 -24.79 5.03
N THR A 93 6.78 -26.08 5.35
CA THR A 93 5.84 -26.75 6.26
C THR A 93 6.50 -26.97 7.61
N PHE A 94 5.82 -26.56 8.69
CA PHE A 94 6.31 -26.62 10.07
C PHE A 94 5.79 -27.87 10.80
N TYR A 95 6.09 -29.04 10.25
CA TYR A 95 5.80 -30.34 10.88
C TYR A 95 7.12 -31.10 11.01
N GLU A 96 7.33 -31.89 12.08
CA GLU A 96 8.58 -32.64 12.26
C GLU A 96 8.73 -33.76 11.22
N PRO A 97 9.71 -33.71 10.29
CA PRO A 97 10.77 -32.71 10.10
C PRO A 97 10.38 -31.57 9.15
N ASP A 98 10.81 -30.33 9.48
CA ASP A 98 10.56 -29.15 8.64
C ASP A 98 10.96 -29.43 7.20
N LYS A 99 10.05 -29.13 6.27
CA LYS A 99 10.25 -29.41 4.85
C LYS A 99 10.10 -28.13 4.04
N VAL A 100 11.14 -27.84 3.26
CA VAL A 100 11.14 -26.75 2.30
C VAL A 100 10.98 -27.33 0.91
N MET A 101 9.97 -26.85 0.18
CA MET A 101 9.69 -27.25 -1.19
C MET A 101 9.68 -26.01 -2.09
N GLU A 102 10.62 -25.95 -3.03
CA GLU A 102 10.67 -24.88 -4.02
C GLU A 102 9.98 -25.28 -5.32
N SER A 103 9.45 -24.29 -6.02
CA SER A 103 9.08 -24.43 -7.42
C SER A 103 10.30 -24.31 -8.35
N LYS A 104 10.07 -24.58 -9.64
CA LYS A 104 11.02 -24.17 -10.69
C LYS A 104 11.06 -22.64 -10.78
N ARG A 105 12.08 -22.11 -11.46
CA ARG A 105 12.18 -20.67 -11.71
C ARG A 105 11.35 -20.29 -12.93
N ALA A 106 10.55 -19.24 -12.81
CA ALA A 106 9.85 -18.58 -13.90
C ALA A 106 10.58 -17.29 -14.29
N GLN A 107 10.59 -16.93 -15.57
CA GLN A 107 11.28 -15.73 -16.05
C GLN A 107 10.29 -14.59 -16.27
N LEU A 108 10.57 -13.42 -15.69
CA LEU A 108 9.91 -12.16 -16.06
C LEU A 108 10.87 -11.34 -16.91
N ILE A 109 10.38 -10.92 -18.08
CA ILE A 109 11.09 -10.05 -19.02
C ILE A 109 10.27 -8.78 -19.19
N VAL A 110 10.77 -7.67 -18.68
CA VAL A 110 10.12 -6.37 -18.82
C VAL A 110 10.70 -5.62 -20.02
N THR A 111 9.87 -5.38 -21.03
CA THR A 111 10.25 -4.62 -22.23
C THR A 111 9.93 -3.14 -22.07
N ALA A 112 10.54 -2.28 -22.88
CA ALA A 112 10.17 -0.86 -22.91
C ALA A 112 8.67 -0.69 -23.18
N ALA A 113 8.08 0.37 -22.61
CA ALA A 113 6.71 0.75 -22.93
C ALA A 113 6.56 0.99 -24.45
N PRO A 114 5.46 0.57 -25.09
CA PRO A 114 5.20 0.88 -26.48
C PRO A 114 5.24 2.40 -26.69
N GLN A 115 6.05 2.87 -27.61
CA GLN A 115 5.99 4.28 -28.00
C GLN A 115 4.70 4.46 -28.80
N VAL A 116 3.76 5.21 -28.23
CA VAL A 116 2.62 5.74 -28.99
C VAL A 116 3.20 6.82 -29.89
N ASN A 117 3.67 6.44 -31.07
CA ASN A 117 4.07 7.41 -32.09
C ASN A 117 2.83 8.23 -32.44
N ALA A 118 2.82 9.48 -32.01
CA ALA A 118 1.78 10.45 -32.31
C ALA A 118 1.84 10.89 -33.79
N THR A 119 1.55 9.99 -34.73
CA THR A 119 1.41 10.36 -36.15
C THR A 119 0.27 9.65 -36.88
N ASP A 120 -0.45 8.73 -36.25
CA ASP A 120 -1.80 8.41 -36.70
C ASP A 120 -2.77 8.92 -35.64
N GLU A 121 -3.49 9.98 -36.01
CA GLU A 121 -4.67 10.47 -35.32
C GLU A 121 -5.58 9.28 -35.00
N PRO A 122 -5.80 8.92 -33.73
CA PRO A 122 -6.83 7.95 -33.44
C PRO A 122 -8.14 8.63 -33.82
N GLU A 123 -8.82 8.06 -34.80
CA GLU A 123 -10.23 8.34 -35.06
C GLU A 123 -10.92 8.31 -33.69
N MET A 124 -11.31 9.49 -33.21
CA MET A 124 -12.07 9.58 -31.97
C MET A 124 -13.34 8.80 -32.22
N GLU A 125 -13.40 7.55 -31.76
CA GLU A 125 -14.67 6.92 -31.50
C GLU A 125 -15.29 7.78 -30.39
N GLU A 126 -16.18 8.68 -30.81
CA GLU A 126 -16.97 9.54 -29.96
C GLU A 126 -17.89 8.62 -29.14
N GLY A 127 -17.30 8.05 -28.09
CA GLY A 127 -18.00 7.27 -27.09
C GLY A 127 -19.01 8.19 -26.45
N ASN A 128 -20.24 8.12 -26.96
CA ASN A 128 -21.36 8.93 -26.52
C ASN A 128 -21.41 8.83 -24.98
N PRO A 129 -21.18 9.91 -24.23
CA PRO A 129 -21.13 9.83 -22.79
C PRO A 129 -22.50 9.34 -22.35
N SER A 130 -22.52 8.24 -21.58
CA SER A 130 -23.72 7.62 -20.99
C SER A 130 -24.75 8.70 -20.68
N GLU A 131 -25.98 8.56 -21.19
CA GLU A 131 -27.07 9.54 -21.03
C GLU A 131 -27.21 10.02 -19.57
N HIS A 132 -26.85 9.18 -18.60
CA HIS A 132 -26.81 9.53 -17.19
C HIS A 132 -25.78 10.61 -16.84
N ILE A 133 -24.60 10.60 -17.47
CA ILE A 133 -23.53 11.60 -17.28
C ILE A 133 -23.96 12.94 -17.89
N LYS A 134 -24.57 12.94 -19.08
CA LYS A 134 -25.15 14.16 -19.70
C LYS A 134 -26.27 14.75 -18.84
N ALA A 135 -27.19 13.90 -18.36
CA ALA A 135 -28.28 14.34 -17.48
C ALA A 135 -27.76 14.89 -16.15
N MET A 136 -26.74 14.26 -15.56
CA MET A 136 -26.10 14.73 -14.34
C MET A 136 -25.40 16.07 -14.53
N LEU A 137 -24.65 16.24 -15.63
CA LEU A 137 -24.00 17.51 -15.98
C LEU A 137 -25.00 18.65 -16.18
N LEU A 138 -26.08 18.40 -16.93
CA LEU A 138 -27.15 19.39 -17.10
C LEU A 138 -27.85 19.71 -15.78
N GLY A 139 -28.08 18.72 -14.93
CA GLY A 139 -28.64 18.90 -13.59
C GLY A 139 -27.76 19.79 -12.71
N ILE A 140 -26.45 19.55 -12.70
CA ILE A 140 -25.47 20.38 -11.95
C ILE A 140 -25.49 21.82 -12.49
N LEU A 141 -25.45 21.99 -13.82
CA LEU A 141 -25.42 23.31 -14.46
C LEU A 141 -26.68 24.14 -14.11
N LEU A 142 -27.85 23.51 -14.12
CA LEU A 142 -29.12 24.14 -13.73
C LEU A 142 -29.12 24.51 -12.25
N LEU A 143 -28.65 23.62 -11.38
CA LEU A 143 -28.60 23.86 -9.94
C LEU A 143 -27.69 25.06 -9.62
N THR A 144 -26.51 25.11 -10.26
CA THR A 144 -25.58 26.24 -10.12
C THR A 144 -26.23 27.54 -10.60
N GLY A 145 -26.93 27.53 -11.74
CA GLY A 145 -27.65 28.70 -12.25
C GLY A 145 -28.69 29.23 -11.27
N VAL A 146 -29.50 28.36 -10.67
CA VAL A 146 -30.51 28.75 -9.67
C VAL A 146 -29.85 29.37 -8.44
N VAL A 147 -28.77 28.78 -7.93
CA VAL A 147 -28.04 29.32 -6.76
C VAL A 147 -27.50 30.72 -7.05
N VAL A 148 -26.90 30.94 -8.23
CA VAL A 148 -26.38 32.25 -8.62
C VAL A 148 -27.51 33.29 -8.73
N LEU A 149 -28.65 32.92 -9.30
CA LEU A 149 -29.82 33.81 -9.38
C LEU A 149 -30.39 34.16 -8.01
N LEU A 150 -30.41 33.21 -7.08
CA LEU A 150 -30.83 33.47 -5.70
C LEU A 150 -29.87 34.42 -4.98
N ILE A 151 -28.55 34.24 -5.15
CA ILE A 151 -27.55 35.16 -4.58
C ILE A 151 -27.72 36.57 -5.18
N PHE A 152 -27.87 36.68 -6.49
CA PHE A 152 -28.06 37.97 -7.15
C PHE A 152 -29.38 38.63 -6.75
N GLY A 153 -30.47 37.86 -6.65
CA GLY A 153 -31.76 38.33 -6.15
C GLY A 153 -31.69 38.80 -4.69
N TYR A 154 -30.97 38.07 -3.85
CA TYR A 154 -30.74 38.44 -2.45
C TYR A 154 -29.94 39.75 -2.35
N LEU A 155 -28.84 39.88 -3.10
CA LEU A 155 -28.04 41.11 -3.14
C LEU A 155 -28.88 42.29 -3.64
N THR A 156 -29.58 42.15 -4.76
CA THR A 156 -30.43 43.23 -5.28
C THR A 156 -31.54 43.63 -4.31
N PHE A 157 -32.11 42.68 -3.57
CA PHE A 157 -33.09 42.96 -2.52
C PHE A 157 -32.48 43.71 -1.32
N THR A 158 -31.30 43.31 -0.84
CA THR A 158 -30.62 43.98 0.27
C THR A 158 -30.09 45.36 -0.12
N TYR A 159 -29.57 45.52 -1.34
CA TYR A 159 -29.17 46.82 -1.88
C TYR A 159 -30.36 47.77 -2.04
N ARG A 160 -31.52 47.30 -2.54
CA ARG A 160 -32.73 48.14 -2.60
C ARG A 160 -33.30 48.50 -1.23
N ARG A 161 -33.08 47.67 -0.21
CA ARG A 161 -33.50 47.95 1.17
C ARG A 161 -32.54 48.86 1.92
N GLY A 162 -31.30 49.01 1.44
CA GLY A 162 -30.28 49.90 2.00
C GLY A 162 -30.40 51.38 1.61
N ASP A 163 -31.22 51.72 0.59
CA ASP A 163 -31.36 53.09 0.07
C ASP A 163 -32.55 53.87 0.64
N VAL A 164 -33.25 53.30 1.62
CA VAL A 164 -34.37 53.96 2.31
C VAL A 164 -34.12 53.97 3.80
N GLN A 165 -33.18 54.81 4.24
CA GLN A 165 -33.33 55.65 5.45
C GLN A 165 -32.09 56.49 5.77
N LYS A 166 -32.28 57.82 5.77
CA LYS A 166 -31.64 58.80 6.66
C LYS A 166 -32.45 60.10 6.63
N PRO A 167 -32.39 61.02 7.63
CA PRO A 167 -32.21 60.93 9.10
C PRO A 167 -33.33 61.79 9.81
N PRO A 168 -33.32 62.35 11.07
CA PRO A 168 -32.20 62.62 12.01
C PRO A 168 -32.43 62.59 13.55
N SER A 169 -31.30 62.83 14.26
CA SER A 169 -31.07 63.55 15.53
C SER A 169 -30.88 62.84 16.89
N GLU A 170 -29.85 63.34 17.57
CA GLU A 170 -29.60 63.47 19.03
C GLU A 170 -28.99 62.33 19.89
N ASN A 171 -27.74 62.60 20.31
CA ASN A 171 -27.18 62.53 21.68
C ASN A 171 -26.85 61.19 22.38
N MET A 172 -25.53 60.89 22.43
CA MET A 172 -24.68 60.43 23.58
C MET A 172 -25.01 59.14 24.39
N PRO A 173 -24.05 58.55 25.17
CA PRO A 173 -22.65 58.15 24.90
C PRO A 173 -22.35 56.70 25.44
N VAL A 174 -21.05 56.31 25.53
CA VAL A 174 -20.48 55.14 26.29
C VAL A 174 -20.44 53.82 25.49
N GLU A 175 -19.39 52.99 25.42
CA GLU A 175 -18.10 52.83 26.11
C GLU A 175 -17.10 52.21 25.11
N GLU A 176 -15.83 52.63 25.18
CA GLU A 176 -14.73 52.01 24.45
C GLU A 176 -14.22 50.77 25.21
N LYS A 177 -14.11 49.62 24.57
CA LYS A 177 -13.38 48.47 25.10
C LYS A 177 -12.49 47.87 24.00
N PRO A 178 -11.19 47.64 24.25
CA PRO A 178 -10.26 47.24 23.19
C PRO A 178 -10.50 45.78 22.75
N PRO A 179 -10.07 45.41 21.53
CA PRO A 179 -10.37 44.11 20.95
C PRO A 179 -9.62 43.00 21.68
N VAL A 180 -10.37 42.00 22.14
CA VAL A 180 -9.84 40.76 22.71
C VAL A 180 -9.15 39.98 21.59
N VAL A 181 -7.82 39.95 21.64
CA VAL A 181 -7.00 39.06 20.82
C VAL A 181 -7.19 37.64 21.34
N PHE A 182 -7.88 36.79 20.59
CA PHE A 182 -7.90 35.35 20.85
C PHE A 182 -6.59 34.75 20.34
N VAL A 183 -5.62 34.60 21.23
CA VAL A 183 -4.46 33.73 21.00
C VAL A 183 -4.87 32.31 21.37
N SER A 184 -4.90 31.41 20.40
CA SER A 184 -5.06 29.98 20.66
C SER A 184 -3.77 29.44 21.29
N THR A 185 -3.74 29.35 22.61
CA THR A 185 -2.68 28.64 23.32
C THR A 185 -3.05 27.17 23.39
N VAL A 186 -2.21 26.31 22.80
CA VAL A 186 -2.39 24.86 22.85
C VAL A 186 -2.02 24.40 24.27
N ASP A 187 -2.99 23.79 24.95
CA ASP A 187 -2.81 23.24 26.30
C ASP A 187 -2.18 21.85 26.20
N TYR A 188 -0.89 21.75 26.52
CA TYR A 188 -0.19 20.47 26.54
C TYR A 188 -0.46 19.79 27.89
N GLY A 189 -1.42 18.87 27.90
CA GLY A 189 -1.69 18.02 29.06
C GLY A 189 -0.46 17.18 29.46
N VAL A 190 -0.11 17.22 30.74
CA VAL A 190 0.94 16.39 31.34
C VAL A 190 0.43 14.96 31.53
N LEU A 191 1.14 13.97 30.99
CA LEU A 191 0.85 12.56 31.23
C LEU A 191 1.49 12.11 32.54
N GLU A 192 0.67 11.82 33.54
CA GLU A 192 1.09 11.15 34.76
C GLU A 192 1.15 9.64 34.53
N PHE A 193 2.37 9.10 34.43
CA PHE A 193 2.56 7.66 34.34
C PHE A 193 2.36 7.05 35.74
N GLN A 194 1.27 6.30 35.93
CA GLN A 194 1.06 5.50 37.13
C GLN A 194 2.17 4.44 37.24
N ARG A 195 3.18 4.73 38.05
CA ARG A 195 4.13 3.73 38.52
C ARG A 195 3.40 2.93 39.60
N ASP A 196 3.00 1.71 39.25
CA ASP A 196 2.42 0.73 40.17
C ASP A 196 3.30 0.65 41.44
N GLN A 197 2.79 1.16 42.57
CA GLN A 197 3.44 1.02 43.87
C GLN A 197 3.26 -0.42 44.34
N ARG A 198 4.13 -1.32 43.88
CA ARG A 198 4.34 -2.59 44.56
C ARG A 198 5.54 -2.45 45.49
N SER A 199 5.29 -2.76 46.76
CA SER A 199 6.26 -2.81 47.85
C SER A 199 7.54 -3.56 47.46
N PRO A 200 8.72 -3.19 47.97
CA PRO A 200 9.95 -3.91 47.66
C PRO A 200 9.95 -5.27 48.35
N VAL A 201 9.81 -6.33 47.57
CA VAL A 201 10.11 -7.71 48.00
C VAL A 201 11.63 -7.92 47.89
N PRO A 202 12.30 -8.54 48.88
CA PRO A 202 13.75 -8.72 48.83
C PRO A 202 14.17 -9.60 47.65
N PRO A 203 15.36 -9.38 47.08
CA PRO A 203 15.78 -10.08 45.87
C PRO A 203 15.96 -11.57 46.16
N ARG A 204 15.25 -12.41 45.41
CA ARG A 204 15.66 -13.81 45.24
C ARG A 204 16.92 -13.81 44.39
N THR A 205 17.93 -14.54 44.85
CA THR A 205 19.14 -14.87 44.08
C THR A 205 18.74 -15.49 42.75
N GLN A 206 18.79 -14.69 41.68
CA GLN A 206 18.66 -15.20 40.32
C GLN A 206 19.96 -15.92 39.94
N PRO A 207 19.90 -17.09 39.28
CA PRO A 207 21.09 -17.67 38.69
C PRO A 207 21.57 -16.75 37.57
N VAL A 208 22.88 -16.52 37.54
CA VAL A 208 23.57 -15.75 36.50
C VAL A 208 23.11 -16.24 35.13
N GLU A 209 22.56 -15.34 34.31
CA GLU A 209 22.26 -15.60 32.90
C GLU A 209 23.53 -16.09 32.20
N GLN A 210 23.62 -17.41 31.97
CA GLN A 210 24.64 -17.98 31.11
C GLN A 210 24.32 -17.59 29.68
N THR A 211 25.03 -16.58 29.17
CA THR A 211 25.04 -16.29 27.75
C THR A 211 25.85 -17.38 27.06
N GLU A 212 25.17 -18.29 26.36
CA GLU A 212 25.81 -19.32 25.55
C GLU A 212 26.18 -18.75 24.17
N TYR A 213 27.45 -18.80 23.83
CA TYR A 213 27.95 -18.36 22.52
C TYR A 213 28.16 -19.58 21.63
N ALA A 214 27.60 -19.56 20.42
CA ALA A 214 27.91 -20.53 19.39
C ALA A 214 29.14 -20.06 18.57
N THR A 215 30.07 -20.96 18.29
CA THR A 215 31.22 -20.69 17.41
C THR A 215 30.95 -21.28 16.03
N ILE A 216 30.96 -20.43 14.99
CA ILE A 216 30.81 -20.87 13.60
C ILE A 216 32.20 -21.23 13.06
N ILE A 217 32.40 -22.49 12.66
CA ILE A 217 33.65 -22.97 12.04
C ILE A 217 33.41 -23.13 10.54
N PHE A 218 34.19 -22.44 9.71
CA PHE A 218 34.18 -22.61 8.26
C PHE A 218 35.18 -23.71 7.86
N PRO A 219 34.81 -24.62 6.94
CA PRO A 219 35.75 -25.60 6.40
C PRO A 219 36.83 -24.92 5.53
N GLU A 220 38.05 -25.44 5.56
CA GLU A 220 39.14 -24.98 4.69
C GLU A 220 38.77 -25.22 3.21
N GLU A 221 38.96 -24.19 2.38
CA GLU A 221 38.86 -24.30 0.93
C GLU A 221 39.92 -25.28 0.41
N LYS A 222 39.46 -26.28 -0.37
CA LYS A 222 40.37 -27.21 -1.03
C LYS A 222 41.22 -26.44 -2.06
N PRO A 223 42.55 -26.65 -2.09
CA PRO A 223 43.38 -26.04 -3.11
C PRO A 223 42.97 -26.54 -4.49
N VAL A 224 42.69 -25.61 -5.39
CA VAL A 224 42.44 -25.89 -6.81
C VAL A 224 43.76 -26.28 -7.43
N THR A 225 43.98 -27.58 -7.66
CA THR A 225 45.08 -28.04 -8.52
C THR A 225 44.77 -27.64 -9.97
N PRO A 226 45.67 -26.92 -10.66
CA PRO A 226 45.51 -26.66 -12.08
C PRO A 226 45.67 -27.96 -12.87
N GLU A 227 44.67 -28.29 -13.69
CA GLU A 227 44.78 -29.38 -14.68
C GLU A 227 45.92 -29.10 -15.65
N ARG A 228 46.71 -30.13 -15.92
CA ARG A 228 47.79 -30.14 -16.92
C ARG A 228 47.49 -31.19 -17.97
#